data_AF-A0A496VN92-F1
#
_entry.id   AF-A0A496VN92-F1
#
_cell.length_a   1.000
_cell.length_b   1.000
_cell.length_c   1.000
_cell.angle_alpha   90.00
_cell.angle_beta   90.00
_cell.angle_gamma   90.00
#
_symmetry.space_group_name_H-M   'P 1'
#
loop_
_entity.id
_entity.type
_entity.pdbx_description
1 polymer ?
#
loop_
_entity_poly.entity_id
_entity_poly.type
_entity_poly.pdbx_seq_one_letter_code
_entity_poly.pdbx_strand_id
1 'polypeptide(L)'
;MGDLRDKANFDILEGFLSAVLQKEVSIIEILESESNVPEMEHKLNRVDILVQDQQKQYVIIEIQNGHVTAYLERILFRVTTRARRRAKRNCKKNA
;
A
#
# COMPACT_ATOMS: atom_id res chain seq x y z
N MET A 1 -6.21 -1.32 20.29
CA MET A 1 -5.98 -0.68 18.98
C MET A 1 -7.23 -0.94 18.17
N GLY A 2 -8.06 0.09 17.96
CA GLY A 2 -9.37 -0.06 17.31
C GLY A 2 -9.26 -0.42 15.84
N ASP A 3 -10.27 -1.10 15.31
CA ASP A 3 -10.36 -1.45 13.90
C ASP A 3 -10.38 -0.17 13.05
N LEU A 4 -9.47 -0.05 12.08
CA LEU A 4 -9.43 1.07 11.12
C LEU A 4 -10.71 1.16 10.27
N ARG A 5 -11.53 0.11 10.29
CA ARG A 5 -12.82 0.03 9.62
C ARG A 5 -13.95 0.76 10.35
N ASP A 6 -13.75 1.17 11.60
CA ASP A 6 -14.76 1.91 12.34
C ASP A 6 -14.88 3.34 11.79
N LYS A 7 -16.10 3.82 11.55
CA LYS A 7 -16.35 5.17 10.99
C LYS A 7 -15.70 6.27 11.83
N ALA A 8 -15.55 6.04 13.13
CA ALA A 8 -14.86 6.95 14.05
C ALA A 8 -13.37 7.19 13.70
N ASN A 9 -12.76 6.33 12.89
CA ASN A 9 -11.36 6.47 12.45
C ASN A 9 -11.20 7.17 11.10
N PHE A 10 -12.30 7.51 10.41
CA PHE A 10 -12.24 8.17 9.10
C PHE A 10 -11.62 9.56 9.20
N ASP A 11 -11.96 10.34 10.24
CA ASP A 11 -11.40 11.68 10.46
C ASP A 11 -9.87 11.66 10.61
N ILE A 12 -9.34 10.64 11.31
CA ILE A 12 -7.90 10.44 11.48
C ILE A 12 -7.26 10.11 10.13
N LEU A 13 -7.93 9.29 9.34
CA LEU A 13 -7.43 8.83 8.05
C LEU A 13 -7.47 9.95 7.00
N GLU A 14 -8.52 10.75 6.96
CA GLU A 14 -8.63 11.96 6.14
C GLU A 14 -7.54 12.96 6.50
N GLY A 15 -7.31 13.22 7.80
CA GLY A 15 -6.24 14.09 8.27
C GLY A 15 -4.85 13.59 7.86
N PHE A 16 -4.60 12.29 8.02
CA PHE A 16 -3.35 11.65 7.58
C PHE A 16 -3.14 11.76 6.07
N LEU A 17 -4.15 11.39 5.27
CA LEU A 17 -4.08 11.46 3.82
C LEU A 17 -3.90 12.90 3.34
N SER A 18 -4.61 13.86 3.95
CA SER A 18 -4.49 15.26 3.59
C SER A 18 -3.10 15.82 3.87
N ALA A 19 -2.48 15.42 4.98
CA ALA A 19 -1.12 15.81 5.32
C ALA A 19 -0.07 15.22 4.34
N VAL A 20 -0.21 13.94 3.99
CA VAL A 20 0.72 13.25 3.07
C VAL A 20 0.59 13.76 1.64
N LEU A 21 -0.64 13.99 1.18
CA LEU A 21 -0.93 14.44 -0.18
C LEU A 21 -0.80 15.96 -0.35
N GLN A 22 -0.67 16.72 0.75
CA GLN A 22 -0.67 18.18 0.78
C GLN A 22 -1.91 18.79 0.09
N LYS A 23 -3.05 18.10 0.23
CA LYS A 23 -4.33 18.43 -0.39
C LYS A 23 -5.43 17.93 0.51
N GLU A 24 -6.50 18.70 0.68
CA GLU A 24 -7.68 18.18 1.36
C GLU A 24 -8.34 17.08 0.53
N VAL A 25 -8.64 15.98 1.20
CA VAL A 25 -9.36 14.84 0.63
C VAL A 25 -10.43 14.38 1.63
N SER A 26 -11.55 13.91 1.10
CA SER A 26 -12.62 13.30 1.89
C SER A 26 -12.79 11.84 1.48
N ILE A 27 -12.89 10.97 2.46
CA ILE A 27 -13.14 9.54 2.24
C ILE A 27 -14.61 9.37 1.87
N ILE A 28 -14.84 8.74 0.71
CA ILE A 28 -16.17 8.41 0.22
C ILE A 28 -16.57 7.02 0.73
N GLU A 29 -15.68 6.05 0.59
CA GLU A 29 -15.95 4.65 0.91
C GLU A 29 -14.65 3.90 1.20
N ILE A 30 -14.70 2.95 2.14
CA ILE A 30 -13.67 1.93 2.28
C ILE A 30 -14.10 0.74 1.43
N LEU A 31 -13.31 0.43 0.40
CA LEU A 31 -13.52 -0.70 -0.49
C LEU A 31 -12.94 -1.95 0.19
N GLU A 32 -13.79 -2.90 0.54
CA GLU A 32 -13.33 -4.16 1.12
C GLU A 32 -12.54 -4.97 0.08
N SER A 33 -11.21 -4.96 0.19
CA SER A 33 -10.35 -5.85 -0.60
C SER A 33 -10.44 -7.26 -0.02
N GLU A 34 -10.85 -8.23 -0.83
CA GLU A 34 -11.01 -9.66 -0.51
C GLU A 34 -9.96 -10.21 0.47
N SER A 35 -10.28 -10.19 1.78
CA SER A 35 -9.43 -10.72 2.85
C SER A 35 -9.68 -12.22 3.06
N ASN A 36 -9.73 -12.99 1.98
CA ASN A 36 -10.10 -14.41 2.00
C ASN A 36 -8.98 -15.34 1.50
N VAL A 37 -7.73 -15.06 1.88
CA VAL A 37 -6.63 -16.03 1.69
C VAL A 37 -6.40 -16.76 3.02
N PRO A 38 -6.56 -18.09 3.08
CA PRO A 38 -6.53 -18.89 4.32
C PRO A 38 -5.11 -19.16 4.85
N GLU A 39 -4.17 -18.22 4.66
CA GLU A 39 -2.80 -18.35 5.14
C GLU A 39 -2.59 -17.37 6.30
N MET A 40 -2.70 -17.89 7.52
CA MET A 40 -2.70 -17.14 8.78
C MET A 40 -1.41 -16.34 9.05
N GLU A 41 -0.36 -16.53 8.24
CA GLU A 41 0.94 -15.85 8.39
C GLU A 41 1.07 -14.57 7.54
N HIS A 42 0.12 -14.30 6.62
CA HIS A 42 0.19 -13.17 5.69
C HIS A 42 -1.07 -12.28 5.73
N LYS A 43 -1.65 -12.09 6.92
CA LYS A 43 -2.65 -11.05 7.18
C LYS A 43 -2.00 -9.65 7.10
N LEU A 44 -1.66 -9.22 5.89
CA LEU A 44 -1.42 -7.82 5.62
C LEU A 44 -2.75 -7.10 5.79
N ASN A 45 -2.81 -6.11 6.69
CA ASN A 45 -3.95 -5.20 6.75
C ASN A 45 -3.87 -4.31 5.51
N ARG A 46 -4.47 -4.77 4.41
CA ARG A 46 -4.70 -3.99 3.20
C ARG A 46 -6.10 -3.40 3.27
N VAL A 47 -6.19 -2.10 3.03
CA VAL A 47 -7.45 -1.36 2.97
C VAL A 47 -7.39 -0.50 1.71
N ASP A 48 -8.33 -0.72 0.80
CA ASP A 48 -8.51 0.10 -0.39
C ASP A 48 -9.56 1.18 -0.05
N ILE A 49 -9.30 2.44 -0.37
CA ILE A 49 -10.13 3.58 0.05
C ILE A 49 -10.41 4.44 -1.16
N LEU A 50 -11.69 4.72 -1.39
CA LEU A 50 -12.12 5.72 -2.36
C LEU A 50 -12.17 7.08 -1.67
N VAL A 51 -11.41 8.04 -2.19
CA VAL A 51 -11.43 9.42 -1.73
C VAL A 51 -11.82 10.37 -2.86
N GLN A 52 -12.32 11.54 -2.48
CA GLN A 52 -12.58 12.65 -3.39
C GLN A 52 -11.74 13.85 -2.98
N ASP A 53 -11.10 14.51 -3.95
CA ASP A 53 -10.39 15.76 -3.70
C ASP A 53 -11.30 17.00 -3.87
N GLN A 54 -10.76 18.19 -3.57
CA GLN A 54 -11.48 19.46 -3.72
C GLN A 54 -11.93 19.76 -5.18
N GLN A 55 -11.31 19.12 -6.18
CA GLN A 55 -11.68 19.26 -7.60
C GLN A 55 -12.75 18.24 -8.03
N LYS A 56 -13.34 17.53 -7.07
CA LYS A 56 -14.29 16.44 -7.27
C LYS A 56 -13.71 15.25 -8.05
N GLN A 57 -12.40 15.11 -8.08
CA GLN A 57 -11.74 13.95 -8.66
C GLN A 57 -11.77 12.79 -7.67
N TYR A 58 -12.12 11.60 -8.17
CA TYR A 58 -12.10 10.38 -7.38
C TYR A 58 -10.72 9.71 -7.49
N VAL A 59 -10.15 9.37 -6.34
CA VAL A 59 -8.84 8.71 -6.22
C VAL A 59 -9.00 7.46 -5.38
N ILE A 60 -8.44 6.35 -5.85
CA ILE A 60 -8.34 5.12 -5.05
C ILE A 60 -6.97 5.10 -4.38
N ILE A 61 -6.96 4.95 -3.06
CA ILE A 61 -5.76 4.88 -2.23
C ILE A 61 -5.72 3.52 -1.54
N GLU A 62 -4.63 2.79 -1.77
CA GLU A 62 -4.38 1.49 -1.14
C GLU A 62 -3.39 1.65 0.02
N ILE A 63 -3.84 1.31 1.23
CA ILE A 63 -3.02 1.33 2.44
C ILE A 63 -2.65 -0.10 2.79
N GLN A 64 -1.35 -0.38 2.78
CA GLN A 64 -0.79 -1.65 3.24
C GLN A 64 0.00 -1.43 4.53
N ASN A 65 -0.48 -1.97 5.65
CA ASN A 65 0.34 -2.03 6.86
C ASN A 65 1.22 -3.29 6.82
N GLY A 66 2.52 -3.10 6.56
CA GLY A 66 3.51 -4.18 6.55
C GLY A 66 4.35 -4.19 7.83
N HIS A 67 4.76 -5.37 8.30
CA HIS A 67 5.77 -5.49 9.35
C HIS A 67 7.14 -5.02 8.84
N VAL A 68 7.97 -4.45 9.71
CA VAL A 68 9.32 -3.95 9.37
C VAL A 68 10.18 -5.03 8.68
N THR A 69 10.07 -6.29 9.12
CA THR A 69 10.76 -7.43 8.49
C THR A 69 10.34 -7.63 7.04
N ALA A 70 9.04 -7.59 6.74
CA ALA A 70 8.51 -7.72 5.39
C ALA A 70 8.96 -6.55 4.47
N TYR A 71 9.13 -5.35 5.03
CA TYR A 71 9.70 -4.21 4.30
C TYR A 71 11.16 -4.47 3.89
N LEU A 72 11.99 -4.97 4.81
CA LEU A 72 13.38 -5.33 4.52
C LEU A 72 13.48 -6.48 3.50
N GLU A 73 12.64 -7.51 3.64
CA GLU A 73 12.55 -8.62 2.68
C GLU A 73 12.18 -8.13 1.28
N ARG A 74 11.19 -7.24 1.13
CA ARG A 74 10.83 -6.64 -0.17
C ARG A 74 11.99 -5.86 -0.77
N ILE A 75 12.74 -5.09 0.03
CA ILE A 75 13.93 -4.37 -0.46
C ILE A 75 14.97 -5.37 -0.95
N LEU A 76 15.33 -6.37 -0.13
CA LEU A 76 16.31 -7.39 -0.48
C LEU A 76 15.91 -8.13 -1.76
N PHE A 77 14.65 -8.53 -1.88
CA PHE A 77 14.13 -9.22 -3.06
C PHE A 77 14.25 -8.35 -4.32
N ARG A 78 13.90 -7.06 -4.24
CA ARG A 78 14.02 -6.13 -5.37
C ARG A 78 15.47 -5.88 -5.78
N VAL A 79 16.38 -5.74 -4.80
CA VAL A 79 17.81 -5.53 -5.05
C VAL A 79 18.44 -6.77 -5.69
N THR A 80 18.22 -7.94 -5.10
CA THR A 80 18.76 -9.22 -5.61
C THR A 80 18.22 -9.53 -7.02
N THR A 81 16.95 -9.27 -7.27
CA THR A 81 16.35 -9.43 -8.61
C THR A 81 16.99 -8.50 -9.64
N ARG A 82 17.25 -7.24 -9.29
CA ARG A 82 17.97 -6.29 -10.17
C ARG A 82 19.41 -6.72 -10.43
N ALA A 83 20.14 -7.12 -9.39
CA ALA A 83 21.50 -7.62 -9.52
C ALA A 83 21.57 -8.85 -10.44
N ARG A 84 20.67 -9.83 -10.24
CA ARG A 84 20.55 -11.03 -11.07
C ARG A 84 20.22 -10.70 -12.53
N ARG A 85 19.31 -9.75 -12.78
CA ARG A 85 18.99 -9.28 -14.14
C ARG A 85 20.16 -8.55 -14.81
N ARG A 86 20.97 -7.82 -14.04
CA ARG A 86 22.19 -7.15 -14.54
C ARG A 86 23.27 -8.16 -14.88
N ALA A 87 23.51 -9.14 -14.03
CA ALA A 87 24.44 -10.23 -14.31
C ALA A 87 24.05 -11.00 -15.59
N LYS A 88 22.78 -11.39 -15.73
CA LYS A 88 22.27 -12.04 -16.95
C LYS A 88 22.41 -11.18 -18.21
N ARG A 89 22.23 -9.86 -18.10
CA ARG A 89 22.44 -8.93 -19.23
C ARG A 89 23.91 -8.81 -19.63
N ASN A 90 24.83 -8.77 -18.67
CA ASN A 90 26.26 -8.71 -18.95
C ASN A 90 26.76 -10.02 -19.60
N CYS A 91 26.29 -11.19 -19.13
CA CYS A 91 26.63 -12.46 -19.77
C CYS A 91 26.13 -12.55 -21.23
N LYS A 92 24.95 -12.00 -21.55
CA LYS A 92 24.45 -11.95 -22.94
C LYS A 92 25.15 -10.92 -23.85
N LYS A 93 25.85 -9.93 -23.29
CA LYS A 93 26.60 -8.93 -24.07
C LYS A 93 28.03 -9.36 -24.37
N ASN A 94 28.56 -10.28 -23.57
CA ASN A 94 29.92 -10.79 -23.67
C ASN A 94 29.98 -12.20 -24.29
N ALA A 95 28.90 -12.63 -24.94
CA ALA A 95 28.78 -13.87 -25.70
C ALA A 95 28.36 -13.51 -27.12
#